data_AF-A0A7Z7YFS9-F1
#
_entry.id   AF-A0A7Z7YFS9-F1
#
_cell.length_a   1.000
_cell.length_b   1.000
_cell.length_c   1.000
_cell.angle_alpha   90.00
_cell.angle_beta   90.00
_cell.angle_gamma   90.00
#
_symmetry.space_group_name_H-M   'P 1'
#
loop_
_entity.id
_entity.type
_entity.pdbx_description
1 polymer ?
#
loop_
_entity_poly.entity_id
_entity_poly.type
_entity_poly.pdbx_seq_one_letter_code
_entity_poly.pdbx_strand_id
1 'polypeptide(L)'
;MHADIVNFEKIYIVDSKNLFNGIENQVVVEKDLVLTFDLALVKYIEGVGGSAFYIDHLRDADYMHQENHNVYDFFQNWHKDKNGNDLFNYFGCDFGISLRLEYWNDFTYLCRLLINLSILRDTKSHIYLLSEDEALVKAMDVLAINYERFDNRDNHLSDTESYFFPISKWMDSKIRPSGKVKLLYKIRSLLNNAHYHLFKVYDGFLRNSDKKQVFIQEYHPTRGIINSFKDSDDVTPVLANVTNLNDVDRLKKVRLIPKRFF
;
A
#
# COMPACT_ATOMS: atom_id res chain seq x y z
N MET A 1 -13.21 -23.23 -9.72
CA MET A 1 -14.48 -22.48 -9.72
C MET A 1 -14.34 -21.40 -10.78
N HIS A 2 -14.83 -21.64 -12.01
CA HIS A 2 -14.58 -20.72 -13.13
C HIS A 2 -15.62 -20.79 -14.27
N ALA A 3 -16.65 -21.64 -14.13
CA ALA A 3 -17.67 -21.77 -15.16
C ALA A 3 -18.72 -20.64 -15.11
N ASP A 4 -18.79 -19.89 -14.00
CA ASP A 4 -19.98 -19.07 -13.73
C ASP A 4 -19.81 -17.58 -14.03
N ILE A 5 -18.57 -17.06 -14.06
CA ILE A 5 -18.32 -15.62 -14.32
C ILE A 5 -18.77 -15.20 -15.73
N VAL A 6 -18.77 -16.13 -16.69
CA VAL A 6 -19.14 -15.86 -18.10
C VAL A 6 -20.66 -15.78 -18.33
N ASN A 7 -21.48 -16.14 -17.33
CA ASN A 7 -22.93 -16.24 -17.48
C ASN A 7 -23.69 -15.01 -16.98
N PHE A 8 -23.01 -14.00 -16.45
CA PHE A 8 -23.65 -12.78 -15.95
C PHE A 8 -23.92 -11.78 -17.08
N GLU A 9 -25.03 -11.05 -16.98
CA GLU A 9 -25.40 -10.00 -17.95
C GLU A 9 -24.47 -8.79 -17.80
N LYS A 10 -24.21 -8.37 -16.56
CA LYS A 10 -23.32 -7.26 -16.23
C LYS A 10 -22.33 -7.65 -15.15
N ILE A 11 -21.14 -7.05 -15.21
CA ILE A 11 -20.10 -7.19 -14.20
C ILE A 11 -19.74 -5.80 -13.68
N TYR A 12 -19.95 -5.56 -12.39
CA TYR A 12 -19.61 -4.32 -11.71
C TYR A 12 -18.31 -4.50 -10.95
N ILE A 13 -17.27 -3.77 -11.33
CA ILE A 13 -15.98 -3.77 -10.62
C ILE A 13 -15.96 -2.54 -9.71
N VAL A 14 -16.04 -2.74 -8.40
CA VAL A 14 -16.31 -1.66 -7.43
C VAL A 14 -15.30 -1.68 -6.29
N ASP A 15 -14.67 -0.53 -5.98
CA ASP A 15 -13.65 -0.47 -4.92
C ASP A 15 -14.23 -0.68 -3.51
N SER A 16 -15.46 -0.20 -3.25
CA SER A 16 -16.02 -0.20 -1.91
C SER A 16 -17.54 -0.28 -1.87
N LYS A 17 -18.08 -0.73 -0.74
CA LYS A 17 -19.51 -0.72 -0.46
C LYS A 17 -20.14 0.68 -0.60
N ASN A 18 -19.40 1.73 -0.24
CA ASN A 18 -19.91 3.10 -0.34
C ASN A 18 -20.19 3.51 -1.79
N LEU A 19 -19.27 3.17 -2.70
CA LEU A 19 -19.47 3.40 -4.13
C LEU A 19 -20.60 2.54 -4.68
N PHE A 20 -20.71 1.30 -4.18
CA PHE A 20 -21.78 0.38 -4.56
C PHE A 20 -23.17 0.92 -4.20
N ASN A 21 -23.35 1.52 -3.02
CA ASN A 21 -24.65 2.09 -2.61
C ASN A 21 -25.20 3.10 -3.63
N GLY A 22 -24.33 3.81 -4.36
CA GLY A 22 -24.73 4.75 -5.40
C GLY A 22 -25.31 4.10 -6.67
N ILE A 23 -25.03 2.82 -6.90
CA ILE A 23 -25.50 2.06 -8.07
C ILE A 23 -26.36 0.85 -7.69
N GLU A 24 -26.60 0.62 -6.41
CA GLU A 24 -27.31 -0.55 -5.89
C GLU A 24 -28.64 -0.81 -6.61
N ASN A 25 -29.43 0.24 -6.82
CA ASN A 25 -30.74 0.16 -7.52
C ASN A 25 -30.63 -0.24 -9.00
N GLN A 26 -29.44 -0.27 -9.58
CA GLN A 26 -29.17 -0.64 -10.97
C GLN A 26 -28.69 -2.08 -11.11
N VAL A 27 -28.32 -2.73 -10.01
CA VAL A 27 -27.74 -4.08 -9.96
C VAL A 27 -28.85 -5.10 -9.76
N VAL A 28 -28.96 -6.05 -10.68
CA VAL A 28 -29.90 -7.17 -10.57
C VAL A 28 -29.16 -8.37 -9.97
N VAL A 29 -29.38 -8.58 -8.68
CA VAL A 29 -28.66 -9.52 -7.81
C VAL A 29 -28.52 -10.94 -8.39
N GLU A 30 -29.53 -11.43 -9.13
CA GLU A 30 -29.56 -12.77 -9.71
C GLU A 30 -28.85 -12.87 -11.07
N LYS A 31 -28.64 -11.76 -11.76
CA LYS A 31 -28.17 -11.70 -13.16
C LYS A 31 -26.82 -11.01 -13.32
N ASP A 32 -26.44 -10.22 -12.34
CA ASP A 32 -25.25 -9.39 -12.35
C ASP A 32 -24.21 -9.92 -11.35
N LEU A 33 -22.95 -9.61 -11.61
CA LEU A 33 -21.82 -9.98 -10.76
C LEU A 33 -21.14 -8.74 -10.21
N VAL A 34 -20.77 -8.78 -8.93
CA VAL A 34 -19.94 -7.74 -8.31
C VAL A 34 -18.51 -8.26 -8.08
N LEU A 35 -17.52 -7.56 -8.61
CA LEU A 35 -16.10 -7.81 -8.36
C LEU A 35 -15.53 -6.69 -7.50
N THR A 36 -14.82 -7.04 -6.43
CA THR A 36 -14.30 -6.04 -5.48
C THR A 36 -13.07 -6.52 -4.74
N PHE A 37 -12.41 -5.62 -4.00
CA PHE A 37 -11.45 -5.96 -2.96
C PHE A 37 -12.05 -5.81 -1.55
N ASP A 38 -13.25 -5.21 -1.43
CA ASP A 38 -13.88 -4.88 -0.16
C ASP A 38 -14.68 -6.05 0.41
N LEU A 39 -14.23 -6.59 1.55
CA LEU A 39 -14.90 -7.67 2.28
C LEU A 39 -16.33 -7.29 2.67
N ALA A 40 -16.58 -6.04 3.06
CA ALA A 40 -17.91 -5.61 3.47
C ALA A 40 -18.90 -5.68 2.30
N LEU A 41 -18.44 -5.35 1.08
CA LEU A 41 -19.25 -5.44 -0.11
C LEU A 41 -19.51 -6.90 -0.50
N VAL A 42 -18.51 -7.77 -0.48
CA VAL A 42 -18.71 -9.22 -0.73
C VAL A 42 -19.77 -9.79 0.20
N LYS A 43 -19.63 -9.57 1.52
CA LYS A 43 -20.58 -10.09 2.51
C LYS A 43 -21.98 -9.51 2.37
N TYR A 44 -22.07 -8.26 1.93
CA TYR A 44 -23.35 -7.62 1.66
C TYR A 44 -24.10 -8.28 0.50
N ILE A 45 -23.43 -8.44 -0.65
CA ILE A 45 -24.02 -9.04 -1.85
C ILE A 45 -24.40 -10.49 -1.61
N GLU A 46 -23.53 -11.27 -0.97
CA GLU A 46 -23.84 -12.65 -0.57
C GLU A 46 -25.06 -12.70 0.38
N GLY A 47 -25.16 -11.74 1.30
CA GLY A 47 -26.26 -11.64 2.27
C GLY A 47 -27.62 -11.34 1.64
N VAL A 48 -27.65 -10.68 0.48
CA VAL A 48 -28.89 -10.42 -0.29
C VAL A 48 -29.15 -11.47 -1.37
N GLY A 49 -28.35 -12.55 -1.42
CA GLY A 49 -28.52 -13.66 -2.36
C GLY A 49 -27.83 -13.47 -3.72
N GLY A 50 -26.93 -12.49 -3.84
CA GLY A 50 -26.20 -12.20 -5.08
C GLY A 50 -24.86 -12.89 -5.19
N SER A 51 -24.20 -12.65 -6.32
CA SER A 51 -22.85 -13.13 -6.59
C SER A 51 -21.82 -12.01 -6.44
N ALA A 52 -20.83 -12.22 -5.57
CA ALA A 52 -19.67 -11.34 -5.47
C ALA A 52 -18.37 -12.13 -5.32
N PHE A 53 -17.30 -11.67 -5.99
CA PHE A 53 -15.98 -12.28 -5.92
C PHE A 53 -14.87 -11.25 -5.71
N TYR A 54 -13.77 -11.70 -5.11
CA TYR A 54 -12.57 -10.89 -5.01
C TYR A 54 -11.82 -10.85 -6.33
N ILE A 55 -11.39 -9.66 -6.75
CA ILE A 55 -10.67 -9.45 -8.02
C ILE A 55 -9.35 -10.24 -8.06
N ASP A 56 -8.66 -10.42 -6.94
CA ASP A 56 -7.41 -11.17 -6.85
C ASP A 56 -7.58 -12.69 -6.66
N HIS A 57 -8.82 -13.16 -6.58
CA HIS A 57 -9.17 -14.58 -6.40
C HIS A 57 -10.15 -15.07 -7.48
N LEU A 58 -10.14 -14.44 -8.65
CA LEU A 58 -10.94 -14.93 -9.76
C LEU A 58 -10.46 -16.31 -10.19
N ARG A 59 -9.14 -16.52 -10.22
CA ARG A 59 -8.48 -17.76 -10.65
C ARG A 59 -8.41 -18.81 -9.54
N ASP A 60 -8.36 -20.09 -9.93
CA ASP A 60 -8.17 -21.20 -9.00
C ASP A 60 -6.82 -21.13 -8.29
N ALA A 61 -6.78 -21.61 -7.05
CA ALA A 61 -5.61 -21.50 -6.20
C ALA A 61 -4.38 -22.19 -6.82
N ASP A 62 -4.53 -23.37 -7.40
CA ASP A 62 -3.43 -24.13 -7.99
C ASP A 62 -2.80 -23.38 -9.17
N TYR A 63 -3.63 -22.85 -10.08
CA TYR A 63 -3.16 -21.98 -11.15
C TYR A 63 -2.47 -20.73 -10.63
N MET A 64 -3.05 -20.05 -9.64
CA MET A 64 -2.44 -18.86 -9.04
C MET A 64 -1.12 -19.18 -8.33
N HIS A 65 -0.98 -20.35 -7.71
CA HIS A 65 0.28 -20.77 -7.12
C HIS A 65 1.37 -20.95 -8.18
N GLN A 66 1.04 -21.60 -9.30
CA GLN A 66 1.97 -21.76 -10.41
C GLN A 66 2.37 -20.41 -11.03
N GLU A 67 1.41 -19.53 -11.29
CA GLU A 67 1.71 -18.23 -11.89
C GLU A 67 2.46 -17.30 -10.93
N ASN A 68 2.15 -17.34 -9.62
CA ASN A 68 2.94 -16.62 -8.63
C ASN A 68 4.41 -17.09 -8.67
N HIS A 69 4.66 -18.41 -8.77
CA HIS A 69 6.01 -18.93 -8.91
C HIS A 69 6.70 -18.39 -10.18
N ASN A 70 6.02 -18.43 -11.33
CA ASN A 70 6.55 -17.89 -12.59
C ASN A 70 6.91 -16.39 -12.49
N VAL A 71 6.04 -15.59 -11.86
CA VAL A 71 6.25 -14.16 -11.64
C VAL A 71 7.48 -13.91 -10.77
N TYR A 72 7.63 -14.66 -9.67
CA TYR A 72 8.77 -14.52 -8.77
C TYR A 72 10.08 -14.97 -9.44
N ASP A 73 10.07 -16.08 -10.15
CA ASP A 73 11.24 -16.61 -10.86
C ASP A 73 11.70 -15.67 -11.97
N PHE A 74 10.76 -15.10 -12.74
CA PHE A 74 11.06 -14.07 -13.71
C PHE A 74 11.69 -12.86 -13.02
N PHE A 75 11.05 -12.30 -12.00
CA PHE A 75 11.51 -11.07 -11.37
C PHE A 75 12.85 -11.26 -10.62
N GLN A 76 13.12 -12.47 -10.14
CA GLN A 76 14.40 -12.84 -9.55
C GLN A 76 15.55 -12.77 -10.55
N ASN A 77 15.29 -13.05 -11.83
CA ASN A 77 16.31 -13.15 -12.87
C ASN A 77 16.24 -12.02 -13.90
N TRP A 78 15.21 -11.18 -13.88
CA TRP A 78 14.96 -10.09 -14.82
C TRP A 78 16.14 -9.10 -14.95
N HIS A 79 16.85 -8.86 -13.86
CA HIS A 79 18.01 -7.96 -13.82
C HIS A 79 19.33 -8.65 -14.18
N LYS A 80 19.33 -9.94 -14.54
CA LYS A 80 20.55 -10.69 -14.84
C LYS A 80 20.75 -10.88 -16.34
N ASP A 81 22.01 -10.90 -16.76
CA ASP A 81 22.41 -11.29 -18.12
C ASP A 81 22.42 -12.82 -18.31
N LYS A 82 22.75 -13.27 -19.52
CA LYS A 82 22.87 -14.70 -19.88
C LYS A 82 23.93 -15.47 -19.07
N ASN A 83 24.88 -14.77 -18.45
CA ASN A 83 25.96 -15.35 -17.64
C ASN A 83 25.65 -15.27 -16.13
N GLY A 84 24.52 -14.66 -15.75
CA GLY A 84 24.11 -14.46 -14.36
C GLY A 84 24.63 -13.17 -13.70
N ASN A 85 25.29 -12.28 -14.45
CA ASN A 85 25.76 -10.99 -13.94
C ASN A 85 24.62 -9.97 -13.89
N ASP A 86 24.66 -9.04 -12.94
CA ASP A 86 23.69 -7.94 -12.87
C ASP A 86 23.84 -7.02 -14.08
N LEU A 87 22.73 -6.74 -14.77
CA LEU A 87 22.63 -5.77 -15.87
C LEU A 87 22.77 -4.34 -15.37
N PHE A 88 22.45 -4.10 -14.09
CA PHE A 88 22.51 -2.80 -13.45
C PHE A 88 23.77 -2.70 -12.58
N ASN A 89 24.86 -2.24 -13.20
CA ASN A 89 26.14 -2.00 -12.56
C ASN A 89 26.56 -0.53 -12.67
N TYR A 90 27.05 0.05 -11.58
CA TYR A 90 27.66 1.37 -11.58
C TYR A 90 28.97 1.35 -10.77
N PHE A 91 30.09 1.66 -11.43
CA PHE A 91 31.44 1.59 -10.84
C PHE A 91 31.75 0.24 -10.15
N GLY A 92 31.35 -0.88 -10.75
CA GLY A 92 31.59 -2.21 -10.18
C GLY A 92 30.65 -2.57 -9.03
N CYS A 93 29.64 -1.75 -8.74
CA CYS A 93 28.61 -2.04 -7.77
C CYS A 93 27.31 -2.47 -8.48
N ASP A 94 26.89 -3.71 -8.24
CA ASP A 94 25.62 -4.25 -8.71
C ASP A 94 24.46 -3.72 -7.85
N PHE A 95 23.43 -3.20 -8.50
CA PHE A 95 22.28 -2.61 -7.81
C PHE A 95 20.91 -3.08 -8.33
N GLY A 96 20.87 -4.08 -9.21
CA GLY A 96 19.64 -4.66 -9.73
C GLY A 96 18.79 -5.31 -8.63
N ILE A 97 19.41 -5.89 -7.61
CA ILE A 97 18.67 -6.38 -6.42
C ILE A 97 17.96 -5.26 -5.67
N SER A 98 18.60 -4.09 -5.54
CA SER A 98 18.01 -2.92 -4.89
C SER A 98 16.85 -2.36 -5.72
N LEU A 99 17.03 -2.32 -7.04
CA LEU A 99 15.97 -1.93 -7.98
C LEU A 99 14.79 -2.89 -7.91
N ARG A 100 15.05 -4.19 -7.81
CA ARG A 100 14.02 -5.21 -7.65
C ARG A 100 13.18 -4.99 -6.39
N LEU A 101 13.82 -4.71 -5.25
CA LEU A 101 13.12 -4.43 -3.99
C LEU A 101 12.22 -3.20 -4.08
N GLU A 102 12.65 -2.17 -4.83
CA GLU A 102 11.92 -0.92 -5.02
C GLU A 102 10.62 -1.11 -5.83
N TYR A 103 10.56 -2.06 -6.76
CA TYR A 103 9.39 -2.31 -7.62
C TYR A 103 8.64 -3.60 -7.31
N TRP A 104 9.09 -4.40 -6.33
CA TRP A 104 8.55 -5.73 -6.06
C TRP A 104 7.04 -5.75 -5.88
N ASN A 105 6.51 -4.89 -5.03
CA ASN A 105 5.08 -4.90 -4.75
C ASN A 105 4.27 -4.38 -5.95
N ASP A 106 4.74 -3.35 -6.65
CA ASP A 106 4.06 -2.80 -7.82
C ASP A 106 3.98 -3.85 -8.94
N PHE A 107 5.10 -4.53 -9.21
CA PHE A 107 5.20 -5.56 -10.24
C PHE A 107 4.32 -6.77 -9.91
N THR A 108 4.45 -7.32 -8.69
CA THR A 108 3.69 -8.50 -8.28
C THR A 108 2.18 -8.22 -8.22
N TYR A 109 1.78 -7.03 -7.76
CA TYR A 109 0.39 -6.60 -7.77
C TYR A 109 -0.18 -6.51 -9.19
N LEU A 110 0.53 -5.83 -10.10
CA LEU A 110 0.09 -5.71 -11.50
C LEU A 110 0.01 -7.06 -12.20
N CYS A 111 0.99 -7.95 -12.01
CA CYS A 111 0.95 -9.30 -12.58
C CYS A 111 -0.28 -10.08 -12.08
N ARG A 112 -0.57 -10.05 -10.77
CA ARG A 112 -1.74 -10.72 -10.20
C ARG A 112 -3.06 -10.17 -10.74
N LEU A 113 -3.16 -8.86 -10.90
CA LEU A 113 -4.30 -8.22 -11.55
C LEU A 113 -4.47 -8.73 -12.98
N LEU A 114 -3.41 -8.71 -13.78
CA LEU A 114 -3.44 -9.19 -15.17
C LEU A 114 -3.87 -10.65 -15.26
N ILE A 115 -3.32 -11.53 -14.42
CA ILE A 115 -3.63 -12.96 -14.41
C ILE A 115 -5.10 -13.19 -14.06
N ASN A 116 -5.62 -12.53 -13.02
CA ASN A 116 -7.01 -12.70 -12.61
C ASN A 116 -7.99 -12.09 -13.61
N LEU A 117 -7.77 -10.84 -14.02
CA LEU A 117 -8.65 -10.15 -14.96
C LEU A 117 -8.64 -10.77 -16.35
N SER A 118 -7.61 -11.55 -16.72
CA SER A 118 -7.56 -12.22 -18.02
C SER A 118 -8.76 -13.14 -18.30
N ILE A 119 -9.47 -13.61 -17.28
CA ILE A 119 -10.72 -14.37 -17.49
C ILE A 119 -11.84 -13.51 -18.09
N LEU A 120 -11.85 -12.21 -17.80
CA LEU A 120 -12.86 -11.28 -18.29
C LEU A 120 -12.63 -10.91 -19.76
N ARG A 121 -11.47 -11.23 -20.34
CA ARG A 121 -11.15 -10.88 -21.72
C ARG A 121 -12.15 -11.44 -22.73
N ASP A 122 -12.63 -12.66 -22.49
CA ASP A 122 -13.51 -13.38 -23.40
C ASP A 122 -14.98 -13.35 -22.94
N THR A 123 -15.32 -12.55 -21.91
CA THR A 123 -16.71 -12.44 -21.45
C THR A 123 -17.56 -11.62 -22.42
N LYS A 124 -18.85 -11.96 -22.50
CA LYS A 124 -19.85 -11.19 -23.23
C LYS A 124 -20.58 -10.17 -22.36
N SER A 125 -20.34 -10.20 -21.05
CA SER A 125 -20.97 -9.30 -20.08
C SER A 125 -20.60 -7.84 -20.34
N HIS A 126 -21.52 -6.93 -20.03
CA HIS A 126 -21.20 -5.51 -19.98
C HIS A 126 -20.43 -5.20 -18.68
N ILE A 127 -19.21 -4.67 -18.79
CA ILE A 127 -18.36 -4.41 -17.63
C ILE A 127 -18.45 -2.92 -17.26
N TYR A 128 -18.78 -2.67 -16.00
CA TYR A 128 -18.85 -1.34 -15.41
C TYR A 128 -17.72 -1.16 -14.38
N LEU A 129 -16.92 -0.11 -14.54
CA LEU A 129 -15.80 0.18 -13.66
C LEU A 129 -16.12 1.36 -12.74
N LEU A 130 -16.13 1.06 -11.43
CA LEU A 130 -16.27 1.99 -10.30
C LEU A 130 -15.04 1.87 -9.40
N SER A 131 -13.88 2.10 -10.00
CA SER A 131 -12.59 2.02 -9.31
C SER A 131 -11.71 3.22 -9.62
N GLU A 132 -11.03 3.71 -8.59
CA GLU A 132 -9.96 4.69 -8.70
C GLU A 132 -8.56 4.05 -8.75
N ASP A 133 -8.45 2.72 -8.70
CA ASP A 133 -7.17 2.05 -8.76
C ASP A 133 -6.59 2.10 -10.19
N GLU A 134 -5.57 2.94 -10.38
CA GLU A 134 -4.87 3.07 -11.65
C GLU A 134 -4.25 1.75 -12.13
N ALA A 135 -3.81 0.87 -11.24
CA ALA A 135 -3.21 -0.40 -11.64
C ALA A 135 -4.28 -1.34 -12.21
N LEU A 136 -5.47 -1.34 -11.63
CA LEU A 136 -6.62 -2.08 -12.14
C LEU A 136 -7.02 -1.57 -13.53
N VAL A 137 -7.16 -0.25 -13.68
CA VAL A 137 -7.42 0.40 -14.99
C VAL A 137 -6.38 -0.02 -16.01
N LYS A 138 -5.08 0.13 -15.69
CA LYS A 138 -3.98 -0.24 -16.59
C LYS A 138 -4.03 -1.73 -16.95
N ALA A 139 -4.36 -2.61 -16.00
CA ALA A 139 -4.50 -4.02 -16.26
C ALA A 139 -5.65 -4.32 -17.24
N MET A 140 -6.81 -3.66 -17.07
CA MET A 140 -7.93 -3.78 -18.00
C MET A 140 -7.57 -3.28 -19.40
N ASP A 141 -6.88 -2.14 -19.50
CA ASP A 141 -6.43 -1.56 -20.76
C ASP A 141 -5.42 -2.47 -21.48
N VAL A 142 -4.43 -3.02 -20.75
CA VAL A 142 -3.43 -3.97 -21.29
C VAL A 142 -4.09 -5.25 -21.81
N LEU A 143 -5.13 -5.73 -21.13
CA LEU A 143 -5.89 -6.91 -21.55
C LEU A 143 -6.90 -6.60 -22.66
N ALA A 144 -7.03 -5.34 -23.07
CA ALA A 144 -8.03 -4.86 -24.02
C ALA A 144 -9.47 -5.25 -23.63
N ILE A 145 -9.77 -5.19 -22.32
CA ILE A 145 -11.11 -5.43 -21.80
C ILE A 145 -11.93 -4.15 -22.03
N ASN A 146 -13.08 -4.27 -22.68
CA ASN A 146 -14.00 -3.15 -22.85
C ASN A 146 -14.79 -2.94 -21.57
N TYR A 147 -14.77 -1.71 -21.05
CA TYR A 147 -15.53 -1.32 -19.87
C TYR A 147 -16.09 0.09 -19.99
N GLU A 148 -17.20 0.35 -19.32
CA GLU A 148 -17.77 1.67 -19.17
C GLU A 148 -17.42 2.20 -17.76
N ARG A 149 -16.90 3.43 -17.69
CA ARG A 149 -16.65 4.06 -16.39
C ARG A 149 -17.92 4.72 -15.88
N PHE A 150 -18.29 4.37 -14.65
CA PHE A 150 -19.30 5.12 -13.92
C PHE A 150 -18.66 6.33 -13.26
N ASP A 151 -18.97 7.50 -13.79
CA ASP A 151 -18.45 8.77 -13.30
C ASP A 151 -19.36 9.26 -12.15
N ASN A 152 -19.15 8.72 -10.94
CA ASN A 152 -19.97 9.05 -9.78
C ASN A 152 -19.50 10.36 -9.15
N ARG A 153 -19.65 11.47 -9.89
CA ARG A 153 -19.24 12.82 -9.45
C ARG A 153 -20.12 13.40 -8.34
N ASP A 154 -21.30 12.81 -8.10
CA ASP A 154 -22.33 13.38 -7.23
C ASP A 154 -22.44 12.73 -5.84
N ASN A 155 -21.71 11.65 -5.56
CA ASN A 155 -21.69 11.08 -4.21
C ASN A 155 -20.61 11.76 -3.38
N HIS A 156 -21.01 12.80 -2.65
CA HIS A 156 -20.29 13.29 -1.49
C HIS A 156 -20.03 12.11 -0.55
N LEU A 157 -18.78 11.64 -0.58
CA LEU A 157 -18.20 10.59 0.27
C LEU A 157 -18.60 10.87 1.73
N SER A 158 -19.65 10.22 2.21
CA SER A 158 -19.88 10.09 3.63
C SER A 158 -18.83 9.13 4.18
N ASP A 159 -18.37 9.45 5.38
CA ASP A 159 -17.24 8.83 6.09
C ASP A 159 -17.62 7.42 6.63
N THR A 160 -18.24 6.59 5.80
CA THR A 160 -18.62 5.21 6.18
C THR A 160 -17.44 4.27 6.02
N GLU A 161 -17.26 3.38 7.00
CA GLU A 161 -16.17 2.40 7.10
C GLU A 161 -16.02 1.58 5.82
N SER A 162 -15.00 1.89 5.01
CA SER A 162 -14.57 1.05 3.90
C SER A 162 -13.41 0.17 4.36
N TYR A 163 -13.47 -1.13 4.07
CA TYR A 163 -12.37 -2.07 4.34
C TYR A 163 -11.43 -2.20 3.14
N PHE A 164 -11.63 -1.39 2.09
CA PHE A 164 -10.71 -1.31 0.97
C PHE A 164 -9.42 -0.60 1.39
N PHE A 165 -8.30 -1.32 1.32
CA PHE A 165 -6.98 -0.76 1.59
C PHE A 165 -6.22 -0.60 0.27
N PRO A 166 -6.06 0.64 -0.25
CA PRO A 166 -5.34 0.87 -1.50
C PRO A 166 -3.83 0.73 -1.27
N ILE A 167 -3.31 -0.50 -1.40
CA ILE A 167 -1.90 -0.85 -1.13
C ILE A 167 -0.95 0.01 -1.95
N SER A 168 -1.23 0.24 -3.24
CA SER A 168 -0.43 1.09 -4.13
C SER A 168 -0.31 2.52 -3.58
N LYS A 169 -1.44 3.17 -3.28
CA LYS A 169 -1.48 4.54 -2.69
C LYS A 169 -0.74 4.58 -1.35
N TRP A 170 -0.86 3.55 -0.51
CA TRP A 170 -0.17 3.49 0.77
C TRP A 170 1.34 3.32 0.61
N MET A 171 1.79 2.41 -0.25
CA MET A 171 3.22 2.17 -0.51
C MET A 171 3.89 3.40 -1.10
N ASP A 172 3.28 4.05 -2.08
CA ASP A 172 3.78 5.31 -2.64
C ASP A 172 3.89 6.39 -1.56
N SER A 173 2.93 6.49 -0.64
CA SER A 173 3.01 7.46 0.47
C SER A 173 4.19 7.22 1.44
N LYS A 174 4.72 5.99 1.49
CA LYS A 174 5.80 5.58 2.40
C LYS A 174 7.17 5.52 1.73
N ILE A 175 7.23 4.98 0.52
CA ILE A 175 8.46 4.74 -0.24
C ILE A 175 8.76 5.93 -1.15
N ARG A 176 7.75 6.49 -1.83
CA ARG A 176 7.88 7.57 -2.81
C ARG A 176 6.99 8.78 -2.47
N PRO A 177 7.16 9.38 -1.28
CA PRO A 177 6.28 10.46 -0.86
C PRO A 177 6.33 11.62 -1.87
N SER A 178 5.16 12.01 -2.38
CA SER A 178 4.97 13.10 -3.34
C SER A 178 4.17 14.26 -2.71
N GLY A 179 4.15 15.42 -3.36
CA GLY A 179 3.34 16.58 -2.97
C GLY A 179 3.50 17.04 -1.51
N LYS A 180 2.37 17.23 -0.81
CA LYS A 180 2.31 17.69 0.59
C LYS A 180 2.98 16.71 1.57
N VAL A 181 2.89 15.41 1.29
CA VAL A 181 3.50 14.37 2.13
C VAL A 181 5.03 14.47 2.06
N LYS A 182 5.61 14.69 0.86
CA LYS A 182 7.04 14.96 0.69
C LYS A 182 7.50 16.18 1.47
N LEU A 183 6.70 17.25 1.44
CA LEU A 183 6.98 18.48 2.18
C LEU A 183 6.99 18.24 3.69
N LEU A 184 6.01 17.49 4.22
CA LEU A 184 5.97 17.10 5.62
C LEU A 184 7.17 16.23 6.03
N TYR A 185 7.58 15.28 5.19
CA TYR A 185 8.80 14.50 5.44
C TYR A 185 10.06 15.37 5.47
N LYS A 186 10.19 16.35 4.56
CA LYS A 186 11.29 17.31 4.57
C LYS A 186 11.30 18.17 5.84
N ILE A 187 10.15 18.68 6.25
CA ILE A 187 10.01 19.46 7.48
C ILE A 187 10.39 18.61 8.70
N ARG A 188 9.91 17.37 8.79
CA ARG A 188 10.29 16.43 9.86
C ARG A 188 11.80 16.18 9.87
N SER A 189 12.43 16.01 8.71
CA SER A 189 13.89 15.81 8.63
C SER A 189 14.66 17.06 9.09
N LEU A 190 14.21 18.25 8.73
CA LEU A 190 14.81 19.51 9.19
C LEU A 190 14.68 19.65 10.72
N LEU A 191 13.51 19.36 11.28
CA LEU A 191 13.28 19.39 12.72
C LEU A 191 14.13 18.35 13.46
N ASN A 192 14.26 17.13 12.93
CA ASN A 192 15.14 16.12 13.51
C ASN A 192 16.59 16.60 13.58
N ASN A 193 17.08 17.20 12.49
CA ASN A 193 18.46 17.66 12.42
C ASN A 193 18.70 18.92 13.29
N ALA A 194 17.76 19.86 13.31
CA ALA A 194 17.80 21.01 14.23
C ALA A 194 17.80 20.56 15.69
N HIS A 195 16.90 19.62 16.05
CA HIS A 195 16.84 19.02 17.38
C HIS A 195 18.16 18.35 17.76
N TYR A 196 18.73 17.52 16.87
CA TYR A 196 20.03 16.90 17.10
C TYR A 196 21.14 17.93 17.36
N HIS A 197 21.24 18.98 16.55
CA HIS A 197 22.29 19.98 16.72
C HIS A 197 22.11 20.81 18.01
N LEU A 198 20.88 21.22 18.33
CA LEU A 198 20.56 21.92 19.57
C LEU A 198 20.89 21.06 20.79
N PHE A 199 20.49 19.79 20.77
CA PHE A 199 20.75 18.87 21.88
C PHE A 199 22.20 18.41 21.96
N LYS A 200 22.94 18.37 20.85
CA LYS A 200 24.40 18.14 20.88
C LYS A 200 25.12 19.27 21.62
N VAL A 201 24.70 20.53 21.41
CA VAL A 201 25.25 21.69 22.13
C VAL A 201 24.82 21.64 23.60
N TYR A 202 23.53 21.44 23.87
CA TYR A 202 23.02 21.31 25.23
C TYR A 202 23.71 20.17 26.02
N ASP A 203 23.83 19.00 25.41
CA ASP A 203 24.50 17.85 26.02
C ASP A 203 26.02 18.08 26.18
N GLY A 204 26.60 19.02 25.43
CA GLY A 204 27.99 19.44 25.60
C GLY A 204 28.22 20.37 26.80
N PHE A 205 27.20 21.14 27.21
CA PHE A 205 27.31 22.14 28.28
C PHE A 205 26.62 21.77 29.60
N LEU A 206 25.55 20.97 29.56
CA LEU A 206 24.61 20.77 30.68
C LEU A 206 24.31 19.30 30.98
N ARG A 207 25.01 18.35 30.35
CA ARG A 207 24.69 16.93 30.48
C ARG A 207 25.04 16.41 31.86
N ASN A 208 24.03 15.83 32.50
CA ASN A 208 24.22 14.92 33.62
C ASN A 208 24.83 13.61 33.07
N SER A 209 26.06 13.25 33.48
CA SER A 209 26.81 12.12 32.91
C SER A 209 26.16 10.76 33.11
N ASP A 210 25.20 10.68 34.05
CA ASP A 210 24.75 9.43 34.64
C ASP A 210 23.53 8.82 33.94
N LYS A 211 22.85 9.57 33.05
CA LYS A 211 21.70 9.03 32.29
C LYS A 211 22.15 8.13 31.14
N LYS A 212 21.61 6.90 31.09
CA LYS A 212 21.87 5.92 30.01
C LYS A 212 21.02 6.25 28.78
N GLN A 213 21.60 6.11 27.59
CA GLN A 213 20.88 6.31 26.32
C GLN A 213 20.46 4.97 25.73
N VAL A 214 19.17 4.82 25.44
CA VAL A 214 18.61 3.57 24.88
C VAL A 214 17.95 3.86 23.56
N PHE A 215 18.45 3.25 22.48
CA PHE A 215 17.83 3.36 21.17
C PHE A 215 16.56 2.51 21.08
N ILE A 216 15.45 3.10 20.63
CA ILE A 216 14.18 2.42 20.46
C ILE A 216 13.58 2.81 19.11
N GLN A 217 13.27 1.81 18.30
CA GLN A 217 12.47 2.00 17.10
C GLN A 217 10.99 2.00 17.47
N GLU A 218 10.29 3.10 17.19
CA GLU A 218 8.84 3.16 17.40
C GLU A 218 8.15 2.28 16.35
N TYR A 219 7.52 1.20 16.81
CA TYR A 219 6.60 0.35 16.04
C TYR A 219 5.43 -0.01 16.95
N HIS A 220 4.27 -0.39 16.42
CA HIS A 220 3.21 -0.86 17.30
C HIS A 220 3.61 -2.25 17.86
N PRO A 221 3.77 -2.47 19.19
CA PRO A 221 3.20 -1.73 20.32
C PRO A 221 4.23 -1.04 21.27
N THR A 222 5.40 -0.60 20.81
CA THR A 222 6.48 -0.04 21.66
C THR A 222 6.20 1.33 22.29
N ARG A 223 5.04 1.94 22.02
CA ARG A 223 4.65 3.24 22.57
C ARG A 223 4.59 3.26 24.09
N GLY A 224 4.09 2.20 24.72
CA GLY A 224 4.02 2.11 26.19
C GLY A 224 5.41 2.16 26.81
N ILE A 225 6.36 1.43 26.22
CA ILE A 225 7.77 1.34 26.65
C ILE A 225 8.48 2.69 26.48
N ILE A 226 8.25 3.37 25.36
CA ILE A 226 8.84 4.71 25.11
C ILE A 226 8.32 5.72 26.14
N ASN A 227 7.05 5.63 26.51
CA ASN A 227 6.48 6.53 27.52
C ASN A 227 7.02 6.22 28.93
N SER A 228 7.15 4.95 29.31
CA SER A 228 7.74 4.60 30.62
C SER A 228 9.19 5.08 30.76
N PHE A 229 9.98 5.09 29.68
CA PHE A 229 11.34 5.64 29.73
C PHE A 229 11.41 7.17 29.79
N LYS A 230 10.36 7.90 29.37
CA LYS A 230 10.32 9.37 29.50
C LYS A 230 10.12 9.83 30.93
N ASP A 231 9.54 8.98 31.75
CA ASP A 231 9.24 9.29 33.15
C ASP A 231 10.33 8.76 34.09
N SER A 232 11.32 8.04 33.56
CA SER A 232 12.50 7.59 34.30
C SER A 232 13.59 8.67 34.29
N ASP A 233 14.22 8.88 35.44
CA ASP A 233 15.36 9.78 35.54
C ASP A 233 16.69 9.15 35.10
N ASP A 234 16.76 7.84 34.96
CA ASP A 234 18.02 7.13 34.67
C ASP A 234 18.24 6.88 33.17
N VAL A 235 17.19 7.01 32.36
CA VAL A 235 17.21 6.62 30.95
C VAL A 235 16.73 7.76 30.06
N THR A 236 17.42 7.97 28.95
CA THR A 236 16.98 8.86 27.87
C THR A 236 16.74 8.03 26.60
N PRO A 237 15.49 7.92 26.11
CA PRO A 237 15.21 7.20 24.88
C PRO A 237 15.73 7.98 23.65
N VAL A 238 16.39 7.25 22.75
CA VAL A 238 16.88 7.72 21.46
C VAL A 238 15.99 7.14 20.35
N LEU A 239 15.36 7.98 19.55
CA LEU A 239 14.42 7.57 18.50
C LEU A 239 15.00 7.87 17.11
N ALA A 240 14.60 7.07 16.12
CA ALA A 240 15.00 7.27 14.73
C ALA A 240 14.28 8.46 14.06
N ASN A 241 13.05 8.77 14.48
CA ASN A 241 12.18 9.75 13.82
C ASN A 241 11.15 10.36 14.77
N VAL A 242 10.72 11.59 14.45
CA VAL A 242 9.51 12.18 15.02
C VAL A 242 8.28 11.67 14.26
N THR A 243 7.40 10.98 14.96
CA THR A 243 6.14 10.43 14.44
C THR A 243 5.04 11.48 14.30
N ASN A 244 4.95 12.44 15.23
CA ASN A 244 3.95 13.51 15.22
C ASN A 244 4.59 14.89 15.50
N LEU A 245 4.24 15.90 14.70
CA LEU A 245 4.74 17.27 14.83
C LEU A 245 4.14 18.01 16.04
N ASN A 246 2.95 17.60 16.48
CA ASN A 246 2.26 18.22 17.61
C ASN A 246 2.82 17.78 18.97
N ASP A 247 3.71 16.80 18.98
CA ASP A 247 4.33 16.24 20.18
C ASP A 247 5.64 16.96 20.57
N VAL A 248 5.67 18.29 20.45
CA VAL A 248 6.88 19.10 20.71
C VAL A 248 7.37 18.93 22.15
N ASP A 249 6.48 18.74 23.11
CA ASP A 249 6.86 18.45 24.50
C ASP A 249 7.52 17.07 24.67
N ARG A 250 7.20 16.09 23.82
CA ARG A 250 7.92 14.80 23.81
C ARG A 250 9.36 14.97 23.40
N LEU A 251 9.68 15.97 22.55
CA LEU A 251 11.04 16.23 22.07
C LEU A 251 12.01 16.68 23.17
N LYS A 252 11.51 17.18 24.31
CA LYS A 252 12.36 17.58 25.45
C LYS A 252 12.96 16.37 26.18
N LYS A 253 12.23 15.25 26.19
CA LYS A 253 12.54 14.03 26.96
C LYS A 253 13.11 12.89 26.11
N VAL A 254 13.30 13.10 24.81
CA VAL A 254 13.89 12.11 23.89
C VAL A 254 15.06 12.71 23.14
N ARG A 255 15.93 11.86 22.60
CA ARG A 255 16.97 12.25 21.63
C ARG A 255 16.63 11.68 20.27
N LEU A 256 17.05 12.37 19.21
CA LEU A 256 16.82 11.93 17.84
C LEU A 256 18.14 11.63 17.15
N ILE A 257 18.15 10.56 16.35
CA ILE A 257 19.28 10.27 15.47
C ILE A 257 19.23 11.27 14.30
N PRO A 258 20.36 11.94 13.98
CA PRO A 258 20.42 12.83 12.84
C PRO A 258 20.25 12.04 11.55
N LYS A 259 19.47 12.57 10.62
CA LYS A 259 19.41 12.01 9.28
C LYS A 259 20.48 12.66 8.43
N ARG A 260 21.38 11.85 7.85
CA ARG A 260 22.22 12.32 6.75
C ARG A 260 21.30 12.75 5.62
N PHE A 261 21.42 14.02 5.23
CA PHE A 261 20.87 14.47 3.95
C PHE A 261 21.65 13.74 2.86
N PHE A 262 20.96 12.88 2.12
CA PHE A 262 21.36 12.44 0.79
C PHE A 262 20.38 13.06 -0.19
#